data_AF-A0A5K1G2P1-F1
#
_entry.id   AF-A0A5K1G2P1-F1
#
_cell.length_a   1.000
_cell.length_b   1.000
_cell.length_c   1.000
_cell.angle_alpha   90.00
_cell.angle_beta   90.00
_cell.angle_gamma   90.00
#
_symmetry.space_group_name_H-M   'P 1'
#
loop_
_entity.id
_entity.type
_entity.pdbx_description
1 polymer ?
#
loop_
_entity_poly.entity_id
_entity_poly.type
_entity_poly.pdbx_seq_one_letter_code
_entity_poly.pdbx_strand_id
1 'polypeptide(L)' 'EFSVDPVDRYVPQDFVTEEGFYSSNPVRHSLDGSFAARLIRQ' A
#
# COMPACT_ATOMS: atom_id res chain seq x y z
N GLU A 1 16.13 -8.48 -11.52
CA GLU A 1 15.57 -7.15 -11.20
C GLU A 1 14.38 -7.33 -10.27
N PHE A 2 14.08 -6.38 -9.39
CA PHE A 2 12.90 -6.42 -8.52
C PHE A 2 11.89 -5.40 -9.01
N SER A 3 10.63 -5.82 -9.14
CA SER A 3 9.52 -4.92 -9.49
C SER A 3 8.59 -4.78 -8.29
N VAL A 4 8.14 -3.55 -8.04
CA VAL A 4 7.09 -3.29 -7.06
C VAL A 4 5.79 -3.85 -7.62
N ASP A 5 5.09 -4.62 -6.79
CA ASP A 5 3.80 -5.17 -7.15
C ASP A 5 2.69 -4.37 -6.44
N PRO A 6 1.78 -3.74 -7.19
CA PRO A 6 0.81 -2.81 -6.63
C PRO A 6 -0.17 -3.51 -5.67
N VAL A 7 -0.56 -2.78 -4.62
CA VAL A 7 -1.43 -3.32 -3.55
C VAL A 7 -2.92 -3.18 -3.85
N ASP A 8 -3.30 -2.53 -4.95
CA ASP A 8 -4.67 -2.25 -5.38
C ASP A 8 -5.60 -3.48 -5.47
N ARG A 9 -5.02 -4.67 -5.64
CA ARG A 9 -5.75 -5.95 -5.64
C ARG A 9 -6.05 -6.51 -4.24
N TYR A 10 -5.47 -5.94 -3.20
CA TYR A 10 -5.47 -6.49 -1.83
C TYR A 10 -6.15 -5.59 -0.80
N VAL A 11 -6.29 -4.30 -1.09
CA VAL A 11 -6.88 -3.31 -0.18
C VAL A 11 -7.81 -2.36 -0.93
N PRO A 12 -8.78 -1.73 -0.25
CA PRO A 12 -9.61 -0.69 -0.86
C PRO A 12 -8.77 0.47 -1.37
N GLN A 13 -9.21 1.10 -2.47
CA GLN A 13 -8.49 2.17 -3.15
C GLN A 13 -8.17 3.38 -2.25
N ASP A 14 -8.98 3.60 -1.20
CA ASP A 14 -8.77 4.64 -0.19
C ASP A 14 -7.46 4.48 0.60
N PHE A 15 -6.85 3.29 0.57
CA PHE A 15 -5.59 2.98 1.24
C PHE A 15 -4.41 2.86 0.26
N VAL A 16 -4.60 3.18 -1.03
CA VAL A 16 -3.60 2.98 -2.08
C VAL A 16 -3.06 4.33 -2.55
N THR A 17 -1.74 4.50 -2.56
CA THR A 17 -1.11 5.71 -3.13
C THR A 17 -1.13 5.69 -4.66
N GLU A 18 -0.84 6.82 -5.30
CA GLU A 18 -0.72 6.89 -6.76
C GLU A 18 0.39 5.97 -7.30
N GLU A 19 1.42 5.69 -6.49
CA GLU A 19 2.49 4.74 -6.83
C GLU A 19 2.14 3.27 -6.52
N GLY A 20 0.94 2.99 -6.00
CA GLY A 20 0.47 1.63 -5.73
C GLY A 20 0.90 1.03 -4.39
N PHE A 21 1.34 1.85 -3.44
CA PHE A 21 1.69 1.42 -2.09
C PHE A 21 0.51 1.47 -1.13
N TYR A 22 0.59 0.69 -0.04
CA TYR A 22 -0.36 0.81 1.06
C TYR A 22 0.01 1.99 1.95
N SER A 23 -0.98 2.83 2.25
CA SER A 23 -0.86 3.96 3.17
C SER A 23 -2.09 4.04 4.06
N SER A 24 -1.91 3.92 5.38
CA SER A 24 -2.98 4.14 6.35
C SER A 24 -2.87 5.52 6.99
N ASN A 25 -3.94 6.32 6.95
CA ASN A 25 -4.01 7.60 7.64
C ASN A 25 -4.49 7.40 9.10
N PRO A 26 -3.63 7.61 10.11
CA PRO A 26 -3.99 7.34 11.51
C PRO A 26 -5.10 8.23 12.05
N VAL A 27 -5.26 9.45 11.51
CA VAL A 27 -6.28 10.41 11.96
C VAL A 27 -7.65 10.10 11.37
N ARG A 28 -7.72 9.48 10.18
CA ARG A 28 -8.98 9.21 9.48
C ARG A 28 -9.60 7.85 9.78
N HIS A 29 -8.78 6.84 10.12
CA HIS A 29 -9.24 5.45 10.18
C HIS A 29 -9.19 4.83 11.58
N SER A 30 -8.81 5.58 12.63
CA SER A 30 -8.56 5.04 13.98
C SER A 30 -7.60 3.83 13.96
N LEU A 31 -6.62 3.86 13.05
CA LEU A 31 -5.58 2.85 12.86
C LEU A 31 -4.22 3.48 13.21
N ASP A 32 -3.23 2.67 13.56
CA ASP A 32 -1.85 3.15 13.64
C ASP A 32 -1.32 3.44 12.22
N GLY A 33 -0.51 4.51 12.09
CA GLY A 33 0.11 4.85 10.80
C GLY A 33 1.09 3.75 10.37
N SER A 34 0.88 3.16 9.20
CA SER A 34 1.64 2.02 8.70
C SER A 34 1.82 2.08 7.17
N PHE A 35 2.92 1.48 6.68
CA PHE A 35 3.30 1.42 5.27
C PHE A 35 3.71 -0.01 4.91
N ALA A 36 3.31 -0.48 3.73
CA ALA A 36 3.70 -1.80 3.22
C ALA A 36 3.89 -1.80 1.69
N ALA A 37 4.89 -2.56 1.22
CA ALA A 37 5.19 -2.76 -0.19
C ALA A 37 5.59 -4.23 -0.46
N ARG A 38 5.17 -4.77 -1.60
CA ARG A 38 5.56 -6.11 -2.06
C ARG A 38 6.54 -6.00 -3.23
N LEU A 39 7.66 -6.71 -3.13
CA LEU A 39 8.66 -6.80 -4.19
C LEU A 39 8.62 -8.21 -4.79
N ILE A 40 8.60 -8.31 -6.11
CA ILE A 40 8.68 -9.58 -6.83
C ILE A 40 10.01 -9.63 -7.57
N ARG A 41 10.70 -10.79 -7.45
CA ARG A 41 11.88 -11.08 -8.25
C ARG A 41 11.42 -11.57 -9.63
N GLN A 42 11.93 -10.95 -10.70
CA GLN A 42 11.73 -11.46 -12.06
C GLN A 42 12.28 -12.87 -12.23
#